data_AF-A0A382SHQ7-F1
#
_entry.id   AF-A0A382SHQ7-F1
#
_cell.length_a   1.000
_cell.length_b   1.000
_cell.length_c   1.000
_cell.angle_alpha   90.00
_cell.angle_beta   90.00
_cell.angle_gamma   90.00
#
_symmetry.space_group_name_H-M   'P 1'
#
loop_
_entity.id
_entity.type
_entity.pdbx_description
1 polymer ?
#
loop_
_entity_poly.entity_id
_entity_poly.type
_entity_poly.pdbx_seq_one_letter_code
_entity_poly.pdbx_strand_id
1 'polypeptide(L)' 'IVETKNHHVILFGINVKVGISQKQIVECCQSLENDLKNRFTGFEINIKVSPMHHY' A
#
# COMPACT_ATOMS: atom_id res chain seq x y z
N ILE A 1 -5.24 0.82 10.38
CA ILE A 1 -3.98 1.00 11.15
C ILE A 1 -4.03 0.02 12.30
N VAL A 2 -3.03 -0.83 12.42
CA VAL A 2 -2.92 -1.84 13.49
C VAL A 2 -1.83 -1.36 14.45
N GLU A 3 -2.23 -1.05 15.67
CA GLU A 3 -1.33 -0.57 16.72
C GLU A 3 -1.33 -1.59 17.85
N THR A 4 -0.17 -2.18 18.10
CA THR A 4 0.07 -3.11 19.21
C THR A 4 1.26 -2.62 20.00
N LYS A 5 1.41 -3.08 21.26
CA LYS A 5 2.51 -2.66 22.14
C LYS A 5 3.91 -2.84 21.54
N ASN A 6 4.09 -3.73 20.56
CA ASN A 6 5.39 -4.08 19.98
C ASN A 6 5.47 -3.82 18.46
N HIS A 7 4.38 -3.43 17.80
CA HIS A 7 4.36 -3.19 16.35
C HIS A 7 3.30 -2.16 15.97
N HIS A 8 3.75 -1.18 15.19
CA HIS A 8 2.92 -0.15 14.58
C HIS A 8 2.89 -0.43 13.07
N VAL A 9 1.78 -0.94 12.54
CA VAL A 9 1.67 -1.37 11.13
C VAL A 9 0.50 -0.68 10.43
N ILE A 10 0.75 -0.13 9.25
CA ILE A 10 -0.28 0.38 8.35
C ILE A 10 -0.50 -0.64 7.23
N LEU A 11 -1.62 -1.36 7.33
CA LEU A 11 -2.12 -2.20 6.24
C LEU A 11 -2.93 -1.34 5.28
N PHE A 12 -2.52 -1.32 4.01
CA PHE A 12 -3.16 -0.54 2.96
C PHE A 12 -3.54 -1.44 1.79
N GLY A 13 -4.79 -1.36 1.34
CA GLY A 13 -5.28 -2.11 0.18
C GLY A 13 -5.56 -1.16 -0.99
N ILE A 14 -5.02 -1.46 -2.16
CA ILE A 14 -5.32 -0.72 -3.39
C ILE A 14 -5.98 -1.61 -4.43
N ASN A 15 -7.07 -1.09 -4.99
CA ASN A 15 -7.74 -1.69 -6.13
C ASN A 15 -7.22 -1.04 -7.40
N VAL A 16 -6.66 -1.84 -8.31
CA VAL A 16 -6.11 -1.36 -9.58
C VAL A 16 -7.05 -1.69 -10.72
N LYS A 17 -7.25 -0.72 -11.62
CA LYS A 17 -8.07 -0.93 -12.82
C LYS A 17 -7.42 -2.00 -13.71
N VAL A 18 -8.26 -2.82 -14.33
CA VAL A 18 -7.82 -3.79 -15.34
C VAL A 18 -7.17 -3.04 -16.51
N GLY A 19 -6.00 -3.51 -16.95
CA GLY A 19 -5.22 -2.89 -18.02
C GLY A 19 -4.05 -2.01 -17.55
N ILE A 20 -3.89 -1.79 -16.24
CA ILE A 20 -2.66 -1.21 -15.68
C ILE A 20 -1.55 -2.27 -15.75
N SER A 21 -0.37 -1.88 -16.24
CA SER A 21 0.79 -2.78 -16.29
C SER A 21 1.38 -3.03 -14.90
N GLN A 22 2.00 -4.20 -14.70
CA GLN A 22 2.68 -4.51 -13.43
C GLN A 22 3.74 -3.45 -13.07
N LYS A 23 4.45 -2.88 -14.06
CA LYS A 23 5.42 -1.81 -13.84
C LYS A 23 4.77 -0.58 -13.22
N GLN A 24 3.63 -0.13 -13.76
CA GLN A 24 2.89 1.01 -13.22
C GLN A 24 2.34 0.72 -11.82
N ILE A 25 1.93 -0.52 -11.54
CA ILE A 25 1.50 -0.94 -10.19
C ILE A 25 2.67 -0.81 -9.20
N VAL A 26 3.85 -1.32 -9.56
CA VAL A 26 5.06 -1.26 -8.71
C VAL A 26 5.48 0.19 -8.46
N GLU A 27 5.55 1.02 -9.50
CA GLU A 27 5.89 2.45 -9.37
C GLU A 27 4.90 3.17 -8.45
N CYS A 28 3.60 2.89 -8.59
CA CYS A 28 2.57 3.45 -7.72
C CYS A 28 2.74 2.99 -6.27
N CYS A 29 2.95 1.69 -6.02
CA CYS A 29 3.15 1.16 -4.67
C CYS A 29 4.39 1.78 -4.01
N GLN A 30 5.50 1.90 -4.74
CA GLN A 30 6.73 2.49 -4.23
C GLN A 30 6.56 3.97 -3.87
N SER A 31 5.89 4.75 -4.72
CA SER A 31 5.58 6.15 -4.41
C SER A 31 4.73 6.25 -3.14
N LEU A 32 3.67 5.43 -3.05
CA LEU A 32 2.76 5.44 -1.92
C LEU A 32 3.45 5.02 -0.62
N GLU A 33 4.31 4.01 -0.68
CA GLU A 33 5.07 3.52 0.46
C GLU A 33 6.05 4.59 0.96
N ASN A 34 6.73 5.31 0.06
CA ASN A 34 7.63 6.39 0.41
C ASN A 34 6.88 7.56 1.08
N ASP A 35 5.74 7.98 0.53
CA ASP A 35 4.92 9.04 1.11
C ASP A 35 4.40 8.67 2.51
N LEU A 36 3.95 7.41 2.67
CA LEU A 36 3.48 6.90 3.95
C LEU A 36 4.60 6.76 4.97
N LYS A 37 5.78 6.28 4.59
CA LYS A 37 6.94 6.19 5.49
C LYS A 37 7.42 7.57 5.94
N ASN A 38 7.41 8.55 5.05
CA ASN A 38 7.78 9.93 5.38
C ASN A 38 6.79 10.56 6.37
N ARG A 39 5.50 10.23 6.25
CA ARG A 39 4.45 10.79 7.12
C ARG A 39 4.28 10.04 8.44
N PHE A 40 4.50 8.72 8.44
CA PHE A 40 4.31 7.83 9.57
C PHE A 40 5.63 7.15 9.95
N THR A 41 6.59 7.95 10.42
CA THR A 41 7.88 7.46 10.88
C THR A 41 7.72 6.44 12.01
N GLY A 42 8.36 5.28 11.87
CA GLY A 42 8.28 4.19 12.85
C GLY A 42 7.13 3.19 12.63
N PHE A 43 6.30 3.40 11.60
CA PHE A 43 5.31 2.41 11.17
C PHE A 43 5.88 1.54 10.03
N GLU A 44 5.61 0.24 10.10
CA GLU A 44 5.76 -0.65 8.95
C GLU A 44 4.57 -0.46 8.01
N ILE A 45 4.83 -0.30 6.70
CA ILE A 45 3.80 -0.13 5.68
C ILE A 45 3.69 -1.42 4.87
N ASN A 46 2.49 -2.00 4.79
CA ASN A 46 2.22 -3.19 3.98
C ASN A 46 1.09 -2.89 2.99
N ILE A 47 1.40 -2.93 1.69
CA ILE A 47 0.46 -2.62 0.62
C ILE A 47 0.03 -3.92 -0.07
N LYS A 48 -1.28 -4.22 -0.04
CA LYS A 48 -1.89 -5.27 -0.86
C LYS A 48 -2.52 -4.69 -2.10
N VAL A 49 -2.12 -5.21 -3.26
CA VAL A 49 -2.73 -4.88 -4.55
C VAL A 49 -3.76 -5.93 -4.92
N SER A 50 -4.96 -5.49 -5.28
CA SER A 50 -6.01 -6.34 -5.82
C SER A 50 -6.53 -5.76 -7.14
N PRO A 51 -6.82 -6.58 -8.16
CA PRO A 51 -7.53 -6.11 -9.33
C PRO A 51 -8.93 -5.64 -8.93
N MET A 52 -9.38 -4.54 -9.51
CA MET A 52 -10.71 -4.00 -9.31
C MET A 52 -11.71 -4.95 -9.96
N HIS A 53 -12.38 -5.78 -9.15
CA HIS A 53 -13.46 -6.64 -9.60
C HIS A 53 -14.69 -5.77 -9.89
N HIS A 54 -15.11 -5.72 -11.16
CA HIS A 54 -16.46 -5.29 -11.51
C HIS A 54 -17.38 -6.50 -11.30
N TYR A 55 -18.26 -6.42 -10.30
CA TYR A 55 -19.42 -7.32 -10.17
C TYR A 55 -20.54 -6.88 -11.09
#